data_AF-A0A2G9TPZ0-F1
#
_entry.id   AF-A0A2G9TPZ0-F1
#
_cell.length_a   1.000
_cell.length_b   1.000
_cell.length_c   1.000
_cell.angle_alpha   90.00
_cell.angle_beta   90.00
_cell.angle_gamma   90.00
#
_symmetry.space_group_name_H-M   'P 1'
#
loop_
_entity.id
_entity.type
_entity.pdbx_description
1 polymer ?
#
loop_
_entity_poly.entity_id
_entity_poly.type
_entity_poly.pdbx_seq_one_letter_code
_entity_poly.pdbx_strand_id
1 'polypeptide(L)' 'MENMRLYGGVGIIHGNFPKPEDQAAEVLKVKRFKQGFVMQPHCLKPDASLWDMLQIKKNYGYTGAPVTETGKVGSKLI' A
#
# COMPACT_ATOMS: atom_id res chain seq x y z
N MET A 1 5.50 -15.32 -2.45
CA MET A 1 4.11 -15.69 -2.86
C MET A 1 3.55 -14.76 -3.92
N GLU A 2 3.88 -13.46 -3.89
CA GLU A 2 3.42 -12.45 -4.86
C GLU A 2 3.63 -12.85 -6.32
N ASN A 3 4.83 -13.37 -6.66
CA ASN A 3 5.17 -13.79 -8.01
C ASN A 3 4.26 -14.91 -8.55
N MET A 4 3.88 -15.88 -7.73
CA MET A 4 3.08 -17.03 -8.18
C MET A 4 1.68 -16.62 -8.69
N ARG A 5 1.05 -15.62 -8.05
CA ARG A 5 -0.24 -15.09 -8.51
C ARG A 5 -0.12 -14.31 -9.81
N LEU A 6 1.00 -13.61 -10.01
CA LEU A 6 1.23 -12.84 -11.23
C LEU A 6 1.37 -13.72 -12.47
N TYR A 7 1.84 -14.96 -12.30
CA TYR A 7 1.97 -15.95 -13.37
C TYR A 7 0.75 -16.87 -13.52
N GLY A 8 -0.39 -16.53 -12.89
CA GLY A 8 -1.66 -17.27 -13.04
C GLY A 8 -1.88 -18.40 -12.03
N GLY A 9 -0.98 -18.59 -11.06
CA GLY A 9 -1.15 -19.54 -9.96
C GLY A 9 -1.92 -18.96 -8.76
N VAL A 10 -2.08 -19.77 -7.72
CA VAL A 10 -2.65 -19.37 -6.42
C VAL A 10 -1.70 -19.78 -5.29
N GLY A 11 -1.55 -18.92 -4.28
CA GLY A 11 -0.72 -19.19 -3.11
C GLY A 11 -1.53 -19.20 -1.82
N ILE A 12 -1.21 -20.15 -0.94
CA ILE A 12 -1.82 -20.29 0.38
C ILE A 12 -0.79 -19.88 1.43
N ILE A 13 -1.13 -18.85 2.22
CA ILE A 13 -0.30 -18.38 3.34
C ILE A 13 -0.40 -19.43 4.46
N HIS A 14 0.74 -19.85 5.00
CA HIS A 14 0.78 -20.85 6.08
C HIS A 14 0.04 -20.37 7.33
N GLY A 15 -0.36 -21.29 8.21
CA GLY A 15 -1.06 -20.95 9.46
C GLY A 15 -0.16 -20.59 10.64
N ASN A 16 1.16 -20.76 10.52
CA ASN A 16 2.10 -20.57 11.63
C ASN A 16 2.40 -19.09 11.92
N PHE A 17 1.45 -18.39 12.53
CA PHE A 17 1.60 -17.01 12.98
C PHE A 17 1.34 -16.90 14.49
N PRO A 18 2.02 -15.99 15.21
CA PRO A 18 1.78 -15.78 16.64
C PRO A 18 0.34 -15.34 16.94
N LYS A 19 -0.28 -14.55 16.05
CA LYS A 19 -1.67 -14.10 16.16
C LYS A 19 -2.40 -14.09 14.81
N PRO A 20 -3.74 -14.17 14.78
CA PRO A 20 -4.52 -14.08 13.53
C PRO A 20 -4.29 -12.78 12.74
N GLU A 21 -4.03 -11.68 13.43
CA GLU A 21 -3.81 -10.37 12.81
C GLU A 21 -2.53 -10.33 11.97
N ASP A 22 -1.50 -11.08 12.37
CA ASP A 22 -0.25 -11.16 11.63
C ASP A 22 -0.45 -11.86 10.29
N GLN A 23 -1.26 -12.92 10.27
CA GLN A 23 -1.65 -13.59 9.03
C GLN A 23 -2.50 -12.67 8.13
N ALA A 24 -3.43 -11.92 8.73
CA ALA A 24 -4.25 -10.95 8.00
C ALA A 24 -3.39 -9.84 7.38
N ALA A 25 -2.32 -9.41 8.04
CA ALA A 25 -1.36 -8.44 7.50
C ALA A 25 -0.64 -8.99 6.25
N GLU A 26 -0.26 -10.27 6.23
CA GLU A 26 0.32 -10.90 5.03
C GLU A 26 -0.67 -11.01 3.87
N VAL A 27 -1.94 -11.35 4.16
CA VAL A 27 -3.01 -11.31 3.16
C VAL A 27 -3.17 -9.91 2.58
N LEU A 28 -3.14 -8.87 3.43
CA LEU A 28 -3.29 -7.48 3.02
C LEU A 28 -2.12 -7.05 2.10
N LYS A 29 -0.89 -7.43 2.41
CA LYS A 29 0.28 -7.15 1.54
C LYS A 29 0.08 -7.69 0.13
N VAL A 30 -0.30 -8.96 -0.01
CA VAL A 30 -0.53 -9.60 -1.32
C VAL A 30 -1.71 -8.98 -2.08
N LYS A 31 -2.74 -8.52 -1.37
CA LYS A 31 -3.91 -7.85 -1.99
C LYS A 31 -3.59 -6.42 -2.44
N ARG A 32 -2.71 -5.71 -1.74
CA ARG A 32 -2.30 -4.33 -2.09
C ARG A 32 -1.28 -4.27 -3.22
N PHE A 33 -0.50 -5.33 -3.45
CA PHE A 33 0.56 -5.34 -4.46
C PHE A 33 0.08 -4.98 -5.89
N LYS A 34 -1.10 -5.46 -6.29
CA LYS A 34 -1.69 -5.12 -7.60
C LYS A 34 -3.20 -4.89 -7.44
N GLN A 35 -3.59 -3.62 -7.47
CA GLN A 35 -4.97 -3.16 -7.34
C GLN A 35 -5.37 -2.38 -8.61
N GLY A 36 -6.61 -2.56 -9.08
CA GLY A 36 -7.16 -1.73 -10.16
C GLY A 36 -7.53 -0.34 -9.66
N PHE A 37 -8.31 -0.28 -8.57
CA PHE A 37 -8.62 0.96 -7.85
C PHE A 37 -8.00 0.93 -6.45
N VAL A 38 -7.22 1.95 -6.13
CA VAL A 38 -6.58 2.10 -4.82
C VAL A 38 -7.51 2.88 -3.90
N MET A 39 -8.15 2.18 -2.96
CA MET A 39 -9.17 2.77 -2.07
C MET A 39 -8.59 3.71 -1.00
N GLN A 40 -7.37 3.43 -0.54
CA GLN A 40 -6.71 4.18 0.54
C GLN A 40 -5.24 4.41 0.18
N PRO A 41 -4.95 5.34 -0.75
CA PRO A 41 -3.58 5.76 -1.04
C PRO A 41 -3.02 6.58 0.12
N HIS A 42 -1.69 6.61 0.26
CA HIS A 42 -1.04 7.63 1.09
C HIS A 42 -1.11 8.96 0.37
N CYS A 43 -1.83 9.92 0.95
CA CYS A 43 -1.88 11.29 0.44
C CYS A 43 -0.82 12.15 1.12
N LEU A 44 -0.28 13.11 0.37
CA LEU A 44 0.59 14.17 0.89
C LEU A 44 -0.20 15.48 1.00
N LYS A 45 0.26 16.37 1.88
CA LYS A 45 -0.20 17.76 1.90
C LYS A 45 0.57 18.59 0.87
N PRO A 46 0.07 19.76 0.46
CA PRO A 46 0.76 20.63 -0.50
C PRO A 46 2.10 21.18 0.00
N ASP A 47 2.26 21.28 1.32
CA ASP A 47 3.47 21.72 2.01
C ASP A 47 4.45 20.58 2.34
N ALA A 48 4.15 19.35 1.93
CA ALA A 48 5.01 18.20 2.17
C ALA A 48 6.35 18.33 1.45
N SER A 49 7.41 17.88 2.12
CA SER A 49 8.76 17.94 1.59
C SER A 49 9.06 16.79 0.64
N LEU A 50 10.12 16.94 -0.16
CA LEU A 50 10.66 15.83 -0.95
C LEU A 50 11.07 14.65 -0.06
N TRP A 51 11.51 14.93 1.18
CA TRP A 51 11.90 13.89 2.13
C TRP A 51 10.71 13.00 2.51
N ASP A 52 9.52 13.56 2.68
CA ASP A 52 8.30 12.79 2.97
C ASP A 52 7.96 11.83 1.82
N MET A 53 8.13 12.30 0.59
CA MET A 53 7.93 11.46 -0.59
C MET A 53 8.97 10.33 -0.69
N LEU A 54 10.22 10.60 -0.32
CA LEU A 54 11.27 9.58 -0.25
C LEU A 54 10.99 8.54 0.85
N GLN A 55 10.42 8.94 2.00
CA GLN A 55 10.00 7.99 3.03
C GLN A 55 8.86 7.10 2.55
N ILE A 56 7.87 7.65 1.82
CA ILE A 56 6.78 6.84 1.24
C ILE A 56 7.35 5.81 0.26
N LYS A 57 8.25 6.22 -0.62
CA LYS A 57 8.92 5.31 -1.55
C LYS A 57 9.67 4.19 -0.81
N LYS A 58 10.41 4.54 0.24
CA LYS A 58 11.17 3.58 1.05
C LYS A 58 10.28 2.57 1.78
N ASN A 59 9.18 3.04 2.37
CA ASN A 59 8.34 2.22 3.24
C ASN A 59 7.31 1.39 2.46
N TYR A 60 6.84 1.88 1.30
CA TYR A 60 5.73 1.27 0.57
C TYR A 60 6.06 0.88 -0.88
N GLY A 61 7.24 1.27 -1.40
CA GLY A 61 7.75 0.82 -2.69
C GLY A 61 7.16 1.50 -3.92
N TYR A 62 6.24 2.47 -3.77
CA TYR A 62 5.67 3.22 -4.90
C TYR A 62 6.10 4.69 -4.92
N THR A 63 6.14 5.27 -6.12
CA THR A 63 6.65 6.62 -6.39
C THR A 63 5.56 7.65 -6.67
N GLY A 64 4.28 7.28 -6.53
CA GLY A 64 3.15 8.18 -6.72
C GLY A 64 2.33 8.31 -5.45
N ALA A 65 2.16 9.54 -4.97
CA ALA A 65 1.28 9.87 -3.85
C ALA A 65 0.43 11.07 -4.26
N PRO A 66 -0.91 11.00 -4.18
CA PRO A 66 -1.76 12.14 -4.47
C PRO A 66 -1.53 13.27 -3.46
N VAL A 67 -1.50 14.50 -3.95
CA VAL A 67 -1.43 15.69 -3.11
C VAL A 67 -2.84 16.20 -2.87
N THR A 68 -3.23 16.25 -1.60
CA THR A 68 -4.58 16.66 -1.18
C THR A 68 -4.45 17.77 -0.17
N GLU A 69 -5.39 18.71 -0.14
CA GLU A 69 -5.37 19.88 0.75
C GLU A 69 -5.05 19.52 2.21
N THR A 70 -5.65 18.45 2.71
CA THR A 70 -5.48 18.01 4.11
C THR A 70 -4.46 16.89 4.29
N GLY A 71 -3.90 16.33 3.21
CA GLY A 71 -3.09 15.11 3.25
C GLY A 71 -3.88 13.84 3.58
N LYS A 72 -5.19 13.82 3.31
CA LYS A 72 -6.06 12.66 3.58
C LYS A 72 -6.89 12.31 2.35
N VAL A 73 -7.24 11.04 2.25
CA VAL A 73 -8.15 10.54 1.21
C VAL A 73 -9.52 11.21 1.37
N GLY A 74 -10.08 11.71 0.26
CA GLY A 74 -11.41 12.34 0.24
C GLY A 74 -11.41 13.87 0.40
N SER A 75 -10.27 14.51 0.68
CA SER A 75 -10.15 15.96 0.54
C SER A 75 -9.81 16.38 -0.89
N LYS A 76 -9.90 17.68 -1.15
CA LYS A 76 -9.69 18.25 -2.48
C LYS A 76 -8.30 17.88 -3.00
N LEU A 77 -8.26 17.26 -4.18
CA LEU A 77 -7.03 17.01 -4.92
C LEU A 77 -6.51 18.36 -5.46
N ILE A 78 -5.22 18.63 -5.24
CA ILE A 78 -4.54 19.88 -5.64
C ILE A 78 -3.47 19.54 -6.68
#